data_AF-A0A2A2V909-F1
#
_entry.id   AF-A0A2A2V909-F1
#
_cell.length_a   1.000
_cell.length_b   1.000
_cell.length_c   1.000
_cell.angle_alpha   90.00
_cell.angle_beta   90.00
_cell.angle_gamma   90.00
#
_symmetry.space_group_name_H-M   'P 1'
#
loop_
_entity.id
_entity.type
_entity.pdbx_description
1 polymer ?
#
loop_
_entity_poly.entity_id
_entity_poly.type
_entity_poly.pdbx_seq_one_letter_code
_entity_poly.pdbx_strand_id
1 'polypeptide(L)'
;MSIGDHLTGDLTLNGEWEAVCEDLYAIFYGTFFESPVRFNGRKVICDKRKLDGSDKEEGFWHLITRKNGGVRVPDFDRSRKLAWVRIVLERSPCEGVCCFRHQEGSGKWRIYIWLENHDYLVILEELDYVYKIVTTFCIDDHNSWLRDDLAKKRLRAEII
;
A
#
# COMPACT_ATOMS: atom_id res chain seq x y z
N MET A 1 -17.95 -11.14 -7.01
CA MET A 1 -16.64 -11.47 -7.61
C MET A 1 -15.62 -11.08 -6.58
N SER A 2 -14.74 -12.02 -6.22
CA SER A 2 -13.77 -11.81 -5.15
C SER A 2 -12.64 -10.92 -5.64
N ILE A 3 -11.97 -10.20 -4.74
CA ILE A 3 -10.76 -9.44 -5.11
C ILE A 3 -9.71 -10.33 -5.80
N GLY A 4 -9.61 -11.59 -5.41
CA GLY A 4 -8.66 -12.56 -5.95
C GLY A 4 -8.82 -12.81 -7.45
N ASP A 5 -10.04 -12.69 -7.98
CA ASP A 5 -10.33 -12.87 -9.43
C ASP A 5 -9.75 -11.73 -10.29
N HIS A 6 -9.32 -10.64 -9.64
CA HIS A 6 -8.85 -9.42 -10.29
C HIS A 6 -7.39 -9.09 -10.03
N LEU A 7 -6.76 -9.74 -9.06
CA LEU A 7 -5.34 -9.53 -8.81
C LEU A 7 -4.56 -9.98 -10.04
N THR A 8 -3.70 -9.10 -10.53
CA THR A 8 -2.69 -9.52 -11.50
C THR A 8 -1.73 -10.50 -10.81
N GLY A 9 -1.08 -11.37 -11.57
CA GLY A 9 0.09 -12.07 -11.03
C GLY A 9 1.12 -11.09 -10.46
N ASP A 10 1.99 -11.60 -9.58
CA ASP A 10 3.14 -10.85 -9.07
C ASP A 10 4.04 -10.38 -10.22
N LEU A 11 4.57 -9.16 -10.13
CA LEU A 11 5.53 -8.65 -11.10
C LEU A 11 6.80 -9.52 -11.09
N THR A 12 7.34 -9.79 -12.26
CA THR A 12 8.65 -10.42 -12.37
C THR A 12 9.72 -9.34 -12.25
N LEU A 13 10.60 -9.47 -11.26
CA LEU A 13 11.73 -8.55 -11.03
C LEU A 13 12.98 -9.17 -11.65
N ASN A 14 13.36 -8.73 -12.85
CA ASN A 14 14.49 -9.26 -13.61
C ASN A 14 15.59 -8.21 -13.77
N GLY A 15 16.85 -8.62 -13.61
CA GLY A 15 18.01 -7.76 -13.81
C GLY A 15 18.50 -7.08 -12.53
N GLU A 16 19.38 -6.10 -12.72
CA GLU A 16 19.95 -5.31 -11.62
C GLU A 16 18.90 -4.45 -10.93
N TRP A 17 19.10 -4.20 -9.64
CA TRP A 17 18.12 -3.51 -8.79
C TRP A 17 17.76 -2.11 -9.30
N GLU A 18 18.72 -1.39 -9.88
CA GLU A 18 18.52 -0.07 -10.46
C GLU A 18 17.52 -0.12 -11.63
N ALA A 19 17.65 -1.09 -12.54
CA ALA A 19 16.73 -1.26 -13.66
C ALA A 19 15.33 -1.67 -13.17
N VAL A 20 15.27 -2.60 -12.22
CA VAL A 20 14.02 -2.99 -11.56
C VAL A 20 13.35 -1.79 -10.88
N CYS A 21 14.12 -0.91 -10.24
CA CYS A 21 13.60 0.30 -9.62
C CYS A 21 12.97 1.26 -10.62
N GLU A 22 13.55 1.43 -11.80
CA GLU A 22 12.96 2.27 -12.86
C GLU A 22 11.63 1.70 -13.36
N ASP A 23 11.55 0.37 -13.56
CA ASP A 23 10.31 -0.29 -13.98
C ASP A 23 9.20 -0.14 -12.92
N LEU A 24 9.56 -0.35 -11.64
CA LEU A 24 8.63 -0.15 -10.52
C LEU A 24 8.20 1.32 -10.43
N TYR A 25 9.13 2.25 -10.67
CA TYR A 25 8.83 3.68 -10.63
C TYR A 25 7.87 4.08 -11.77
N ALA A 26 7.99 3.51 -12.97
CA ALA A 26 7.02 3.73 -14.04
C ALA A 26 5.60 3.30 -13.64
N ILE A 27 5.46 2.14 -12.99
CA ILE A 27 4.16 1.65 -12.46
C ILE A 27 3.61 2.60 -11.40
N PHE A 28 4.46 3.03 -10.46
CA PHE A 28 4.10 4.00 -9.43
C PHE A 28 3.65 5.33 -10.04
N TYR A 29 4.40 5.85 -11.01
CA TYR A 29 4.13 7.11 -11.67
C TYR A 29 2.80 7.07 -12.43
N GLY A 30 2.57 6.01 -13.21
CA GLY A 30 1.30 5.77 -13.88
C GLY A 30 0.12 5.66 -12.91
N THR A 31 0.35 5.13 -11.70
CA THR A 31 -0.65 4.95 -10.65
C THR A 31 -1.07 6.26 -9.98
N PHE A 32 -0.12 7.15 -9.66
CA PHE A 32 -0.40 8.33 -8.85
C PHE A 32 -0.39 9.67 -9.62
N PHE A 33 0.22 9.71 -10.81
CA PHE A 33 0.43 10.95 -11.55
C PHE A 33 -0.27 10.97 -12.91
N GLU A 34 -0.15 9.92 -13.72
CA GLU A 34 -0.76 9.90 -15.07
C GLU A 34 -2.26 9.61 -15.03
N SER A 35 -2.65 8.49 -14.42
CA SER A 35 -4.06 8.12 -14.20
C SER A 35 -4.29 7.90 -12.71
N PRO A 36 -4.52 8.98 -11.92
CA PRO A 36 -4.50 8.85 -10.48
C PRO A 36 -5.58 7.92 -9.95
N VAL A 37 -5.13 6.90 -9.21
CA VAL A 37 -5.97 5.92 -8.56
C VAL A 37 -6.97 6.57 -7.60
N ARG A 38 -8.14 5.95 -7.46
CA ARG A 38 -9.21 6.39 -6.57
C ARG A 38 -9.59 5.28 -5.60
N PHE A 39 -9.98 5.68 -4.39
CA PHE A 39 -10.61 4.83 -3.40
C PHE A 39 -11.89 5.51 -2.95
N ASN A 40 -13.02 4.78 -2.99
CA ASN A 40 -14.35 5.29 -2.66
C ASN A 40 -14.68 6.64 -3.36
N GLY A 41 -14.41 6.71 -4.67
CA GLY A 41 -14.63 7.91 -5.50
C GLY A 41 -13.64 9.06 -5.30
N ARG A 42 -12.86 9.09 -4.21
CA ARG A 42 -11.87 10.14 -3.92
C ARG A 42 -10.50 9.76 -4.45
N LYS A 43 -9.72 10.76 -4.86
CA LYS A 43 -8.35 10.57 -5.34
C LYS A 43 -7.45 10.08 -4.20
N VAL A 44 -6.55 9.15 -4.50
CA VAL A 44 -5.45 8.77 -3.60
C VAL A 44 -4.16 9.44 -4.09
N ILE A 45 -3.50 10.17 -3.20
CA ILE A 45 -2.21 10.82 -3.43
C ILE A 45 -1.09 10.10 -2.68
N CYS A 46 0.16 10.35 -3.05
CA CYS A 46 1.34 9.86 -2.35
C CYS A 46 2.09 11.00 -1.64
N ASP A 47 3.03 10.65 -0.76
CA ASP A 47 4.03 11.61 -0.28
C ASP A 47 4.95 11.99 -1.43
N LYS A 48 5.04 13.28 -1.78
CA LYS A 48 5.80 13.79 -2.93
C LYS A 48 7.19 14.32 -2.58
N ARG A 49 7.59 14.27 -1.31
CA ARG A 49 8.91 14.73 -0.89
C ARG A 49 9.98 13.83 -1.52
N LYS A 50 11.16 14.39 -1.77
CA LYS A 50 12.34 13.68 -2.25
C LYS A 50 13.44 13.92 -1.21
N LEU A 51 13.85 12.87 -0.51
CA LEU A 51 14.79 12.96 0.62
C LEU A 51 16.12 12.28 0.27
N ASP A 52 17.16 12.61 1.03
CA ASP A 52 18.47 11.96 0.97
C ASP A 52 19.11 11.94 -0.44
N GLY A 53 18.82 12.96 -1.26
CA GLY A 53 19.33 13.09 -2.62
C GLY A 53 18.62 12.19 -3.66
N SER A 54 17.55 11.50 -3.27
CA SER A 54 16.74 10.69 -4.19
C SER A 54 16.05 11.55 -5.25
N ASP A 55 15.95 11.02 -6.46
CA ASP A 55 15.19 11.58 -7.57
C ASP A 55 13.71 11.15 -7.56
N LYS A 56 13.32 10.24 -6.66
CA LYS A 56 11.98 9.63 -6.58
C LYS A 56 11.27 10.00 -5.28
N GLU A 57 9.94 10.00 -5.32
CA GLU A 57 9.11 10.41 -4.19
C GLU A 57 9.19 9.43 -2.99
N GLU A 58 9.12 9.95 -1.76
CA GLU A 58 9.03 9.14 -0.53
C GLU A 58 7.88 8.12 -0.58
N GLY A 59 6.77 8.51 -1.21
CA GLY A 59 5.65 7.62 -1.45
C GLY A 59 6.04 6.37 -2.23
N PHE A 60 6.94 6.47 -3.21
CA PHE A 60 7.45 5.31 -3.94
C PHE A 60 8.23 4.38 -3.03
N TRP A 61 9.22 4.92 -2.30
CA TRP A 61 10.04 4.14 -1.37
C TRP A 61 9.21 3.48 -0.28
N HIS A 62 8.15 4.13 0.19
CA HIS A 62 7.22 3.56 1.18
C HIS A 62 6.47 2.31 0.69
N LEU A 63 6.33 2.12 -0.62
CA LEU A 63 5.62 0.99 -1.21
C LEU A 63 6.54 -0.18 -1.58
N ILE A 64 7.83 0.07 -1.84
CA ILE A 64 8.77 -0.97 -2.31
C ILE A 64 9.88 -1.31 -1.32
N THR A 65 9.94 -0.62 -0.18
CA THR A 65 10.94 -0.87 0.88
C THR A 65 10.29 -1.14 2.23
N ARG A 66 11.07 -1.75 3.13
CA ARG A 66 10.74 -1.89 4.56
C ARG A 66 11.84 -1.28 5.43
N LYS A 67 11.51 -0.93 6.66
CA LYS A 67 12.51 -0.47 7.63
C LYS A 67 13.23 -1.66 8.27
N ASN A 68 14.56 -1.62 8.30
CA ASN A 68 15.42 -2.54 9.02
C ASN A 68 16.51 -1.73 9.74
N GLY A 69 16.56 -1.79 11.07
CA GLY A 69 17.53 -1.02 11.85
C GLY A 69 17.46 0.51 11.66
N GLY A 70 16.29 1.04 11.31
CA GLY A 70 16.10 2.48 11.02
C GLY A 70 16.38 2.89 9.57
N VAL A 71 17.00 2.03 8.77
CA VAL A 71 17.27 2.25 7.34
C VAL A 71 16.19 1.57 6.50
N ARG A 72 15.85 2.14 5.34
CA ARG A 72 14.97 1.50 4.37
C ARG A 72 15.78 0.56 3.47
N VAL A 73 15.35 -0.69 3.39
CA VAL A 73 15.94 -1.71 2.51
C VAL A 73 14.88 -2.22 1.53
N PRO A 74 15.27 -2.63 0.32
CA PRO A 74 14.36 -3.23 -0.65
C PRO A 74 13.49 -4.34 -0.04
N ASP A 75 12.21 -4.32 -0.38
CA ASP A 75 11.23 -5.35 -0.02
C ASP A 75 10.69 -5.95 -1.31
N PHE A 76 11.26 -7.08 -1.72
CA PHE A 76 10.91 -7.69 -3.01
C PHE A 76 9.46 -8.16 -3.06
N ASP A 77 8.89 -8.64 -1.95
CA ASP A 77 7.49 -9.09 -1.95
C ASP A 77 6.53 -7.92 -2.14
N ARG A 78 6.79 -6.78 -1.48
CA ARG A 78 6.02 -5.56 -1.75
C ARG A 78 6.23 -5.06 -3.17
N SER A 79 7.46 -5.10 -3.65
CA SER A 79 7.82 -4.66 -5.00
C SER A 79 7.07 -5.45 -6.06
N ARG A 80 7.01 -6.78 -5.93
CA ARG A 80 6.24 -7.66 -6.82
C ARG A 80 4.74 -7.32 -6.85
N LYS A 81 4.21 -6.83 -5.73
CA LYS A 81 2.78 -6.49 -5.58
C LYS A 81 2.48 -5.00 -5.79
N LEU A 82 3.40 -4.22 -6.33
CA LEU A 82 3.17 -2.78 -6.54
C LEU A 82 1.95 -2.51 -7.45
N ALA A 83 1.77 -3.31 -8.49
CA ALA A 83 0.61 -3.21 -9.39
C ALA A 83 -0.73 -3.51 -8.69
N TRP A 84 -0.72 -4.28 -7.60
CA TRP A 84 -1.92 -4.60 -6.84
C TRP A 84 -2.53 -3.38 -6.16
N VAL A 85 -1.72 -2.35 -5.85
CA VAL A 85 -2.19 -1.13 -5.19
C VAL A 85 -3.38 -0.52 -5.92
N ARG A 86 -3.33 -0.41 -7.26
CA ARG A 86 -4.45 0.10 -8.04
C ARG A 86 -5.70 -0.75 -7.86
N ILE A 87 -5.55 -2.06 -8.06
CA ILE A 87 -6.65 -3.03 -8.04
C ILE A 87 -7.32 -3.04 -6.66
N VAL A 88 -6.53 -3.09 -5.60
CA VAL A 88 -7.01 -3.07 -4.22
C VAL A 88 -7.76 -1.78 -3.94
N LEU A 89 -7.24 -0.61 -4.36
CA LEU A 89 -7.91 0.67 -4.08
C LEU A 89 -9.19 0.88 -4.89
N GLU A 90 -9.19 0.52 -6.17
CA GLU A 90 -10.35 0.77 -7.05
C GLU A 90 -11.49 -0.23 -6.86
N ARG A 91 -11.19 -1.43 -6.35
CA ARG A 91 -12.18 -2.49 -6.13
C ARG A 91 -12.64 -2.63 -4.68
N SER A 92 -11.98 -1.97 -3.73
CA SER A 92 -12.40 -2.02 -2.32
C SER A 92 -13.43 -0.93 -2.00
N PRO A 93 -14.41 -1.23 -1.11
CA PRO A 93 -14.65 -2.52 -0.46
C PRO A 93 -15.29 -3.56 -1.40
N CYS A 94 -14.91 -4.83 -1.27
CA CYS A 94 -15.53 -5.96 -1.96
C CYS A 94 -15.39 -7.25 -1.15
N GLU A 95 -16.04 -8.32 -1.61
CA GLU A 95 -15.98 -9.64 -0.98
C GLU A 95 -14.52 -10.15 -0.88
N GLY A 96 -14.15 -10.66 0.29
CA GLY A 96 -12.79 -11.15 0.58
C GLY A 96 -11.79 -10.07 1.00
N VAL A 97 -12.22 -8.81 1.13
CA VAL A 97 -11.39 -7.71 1.64
C VAL A 97 -11.92 -7.23 2.99
N CYS A 98 -11.05 -7.18 3.99
CA CYS A 98 -11.34 -6.52 5.25
C CYS A 98 -10.98 -5.03 5.13
N CYS A 99 -12.00 -4.18 4.99
CA CYS A 99 -11.85 -2.73 4.89
C CYS A 99 -12.42 -2.05 6.14
N PHE A 100 -11.60 -1.28 6.86
CA PHE A 100 -12.05 -0.57 8.06
C PHE A 100 -11.31 0.74 8.30
N ARG A 101 -11.98 1.66 8.98
CA ARG A 101 -11.51 2.99 9.34
C ARG A 101 -11.23 3.06 10.84
N HIS A 102 -10.04 3.50 11.20
CA HIS A 102 -9.59 3.54 12.59
C HIS A 102 -8.80 4.83 12.88
N GLN A 103 -9.02 5.41 14.07
CA GLN A 103 -8.25 6.57 14.53
C GLN A 103 -7.00 6.10 15.26
N GLU A 104 -5.83 6.43 14.71
CA GLU A 104 -4.55 6.14 15.36
C GLU A 104 -4.37 6.97 16.63
N GLY A 105 -3.51 6.50 17.55
CA GLY A 105 -3.16 7.27 18.77
C GLY A 105 -2.58 8.66 18.49
N SER A 106 -2.11 8.91 17.27
CA SER A 106 -1.70 10.24 16.78
C SER A 106 -2.87 11.18 16.43
N GLY A 107 -4.11 10.73 16.56
CA GLY A 107 -5.33 11.44 16.15
C GLY A 107 -5.69 11.32 14.67
N LYS A 108 -4.78 10.78 13.84
CA LYS A 108 -4.97 10.61 12.39
C LYS A 108 -5.91 9.46 12.08
N TRP A 109 -6.84 9.70 11.16
CA TRP A 109 -7.72 8.66 10.63
C TRP A 109 -7.03 7.86 9.54
N ARG A 110 -7.08 6.53 9.67
CA ARG A 110 -6.50 5.58 8.73
C ARG A 110 -7.59 4.69 8.14
N ILE A 111 -7.46 4.40 6.86
CA ILE A 111 -8.18 3.31 6.22
C ILE A 111 -7.21 2.14 6.08
N TYR A 112 -7.63 0.98 6.58
CA TYR A 112 -6.94 -0.30 6.45
C TYR A 112 -7.70 -1.16 5.46
N ILE A 113 -7.01 -1.57 4.39
CA ILE A 113 -7.57 -2.44 3.35
C ILE A 113 -6.72 -3.71 3.35
N TRP A 114 -7.20 -4.73 4.03
CA TRP A 114 -6.48 -5.96 4.30
C TRP A 114 -7.06 -7.13 3.51
N LEU A 115 -6.24 -7.71 2.63
CA LEU A 115 -6.51 -8.94 1.91
C LEU A 115 -6.01 -10.11 2.77
N GLU A 116 -6.84 -10.57 3.69
CA GLU A 116 -6.47 -11.58 4.71
C GLU A 116 -5.85 -12.84 4.06
N ASN A 117 -6.45 -13.34 2.98
CA ASN A 117 -6.02 -14.55 2.28
C ASN A 117 -4.70 -14.40 1.49
N HIS A 118 -4.23 -13.17 1.30
CA HIS A 118 -3.02 -12.88 0.53
C HIS A 118 -1.92 -12.23 1.37
N ASP A 119 -2.16 -12.05 2.68
CA ASP A 119 -1.25 -11.38 3.58
C ASP A 119 -0.77 -10.02 3.04
N TYR A 120 -1.68 -9.28 2.41
CA TYR A 120 -1.38 -7.99 1.79
C TYR A 120 -2.25 -6.89 2.38
N LEU A 121 -1.61 -5.80 2.82
CA LEU A 121 -2.27 -4.68 3.46
C LEU A 121 -1.91 -3.37 2.74
N VAL A 122 -2.93 -2.56 2.46
CA VAL A 122 -2.80 -1.16 2.03
C VAL A 122 -3.30 -0.25 3.14
N ILE A 123 -2.53 0.79 3.48
CA ILE A 123 -2.92 1.76 4.50
C ILE A 123 -3.01 3.16 3.87
N LEU A 124 -4.14 3.83 4.09
CA LEU A 124 -4.36 5.23 3.69
C LEU A 124 -4.48 6.15 4.92
N GLU A 125 -4.02 7.39 4.81
CA GLU A 125 -4.46 8.53 5.63
C GLU A 125 -5.71 9.12 5.02
N GLU A 126 -6.75 9.34 5.81
CA GLU A 126 -7.87 10.17 5.38
C GLU A 126 -7.53 11.65 5.56
N LEU A 127 -7.72 12.42 4.50
CA LEU A 127 -7.69 13.88 4.48
C LEU A 127 -9.05 14.38 3.96
N ASP A 128 -9.32 15.67 4.10
CA ASP A 128 -10.66 16.24 3.86
C ASP A 128 -11.29 15.86 2.51
N TYR A 129 -10.51 15.87 1.42
CA TYR A 129 -11.02 15.64 0.06
C TYR A 129 -10.33 14.50 -0.69
N VAL A 130 -9.25 13.96 -0.12
CA VAL A 130 -8.40 12.95 -0.75
C VAL A 130 -7.93 11.95 0.30
N TYR A 131 -7.48 10.79 -0.16
CA TYR A 131 -6.71 9.88 0.68
C TYR A 131 -5.23 10.05 0.35
N LYS A 132 -4.35 9.83 1.33
CA LYS A 132 -2.91 9.73 1.08
C LYS A 132 -2.45 8.31 1.37
N ILE A 133 -1.85 7.62 0.40
CA ILE A 133 -1.25 6.32 0.66
C ILE A 133 -0.07 6.47 1.63
N VAL A 134 -0.09 5.66 2.68
CA VAL A 134 0.93 5.70 3.73
C VAL A 134 2.05 4.74 3.37
N THR A 135 1.67 3.50 3.12
CA THR A 135 2.55 2.36 2.83
C THR A 135 1.68 1.14 2.48
N THR A 136 2.34 0.10 2.03
CA THR A 136 1.81 -1.25 1.87
C THR A 136 2.62 -2.22 2.74
N PHE A 137 2.05 -3.38 3.06
CA PHE A 137 2.76 -4.48 3.70
C PHE A 137 2.45 -5.78 2.99
N CYS A 138 3.48 -6.61 2.78
CA CYS A 138 3.32 -8.05 2.74
C CYS A 138 3.57 -8.56 4.15
N ILE A 139 2.62 -9.30 4.70
CA ILE A 139 2.70 -9.84 6.05
C ILE A 139 3.47 -11.16 6.00
N ASP A 140 4.59 -11.20 6.69
CA ASP A 140 5.53 -12.32 6.74
C ASP A 140 5.97 -12.59 8.19
N ASP A 141 6.97 -13.45 8.38
CA ASP A 141 7.43 -13.82 9.71
C ASP A 141 8.03 -12.63 10.49
N HIS A 142 8.59 -11.63 9.80
CA HIS A 142 9.20 -10.46 10.44
C HIS A 142 8.17 -9.46 10.98
N ASN A 143 6.95 -9.48 10.44
CA ASN A 143 5.88 -8.55 10.82
C ASN A 143 4.55 -9.27 11.09
N SER A 144 4.59 -10.56 11.40
CA SER A 144 3.42 -11.42 11.62
C SER A 144 2.45 -10.90 12.69
N TRP A 145 2.98 -10.14 13.67
CA TRP A 145 2.23 -9.42 14.68
C TRP A 145 1.19 -8.42 14.11
N LEU A 146 1.35 -7.99 12.85
CA LEU A 146 0.38 -7.13 12.18
C LEU A 146 -1.01 -7.77 12.11
N ARG A 147 -1.12 -9.10 12.00
CA ARG A 147 -2.44 -9.78 11.97
C ARG A 147 -3.22 -9.53 13.25
N ASP A 148 -2.55 -9.68 14.39
CA ASP A 148 -3.16 -9.43 15.71
C ASP A 148 -3.47 -7.94 15.93
N ASP A 149 -2.59 -7.04 15.48
CA ASP A 149 -2.82 -5.61 15.56
C ASP A 149 -4.03 -5.18 14.72
N LEU A 150 -4.13 -5.65 13.48
CA LEU A 150 -5.27 -5.40 12.60
C LEU A 150 -6.56 -5.95 13.19
N ALA A 151 -6.55 -7.16 13.75
CA ALA A 151 -7.71 -7.75 14.41
C ALA A 151 -8.17 -6.88 15.60
N LYS A 152 -7.24 -6.40 16.45
CA LYS A 152 -7.56 -5.50 17.57
C LYS A 152 -8.11 -4.15 17.11
N LYS A 153 -7.52 -3.56 16.06
CA LYS A 153 -7.99 -2.30 15.48
C LYS A 153 -9.40 -2.44 14.91
N ARG A 154 -9.66 -3.52 14.17
CA ARG A 154 -10.96 -3.83 13.57
C ARG A 154 -12.08 -3.88 14.59
N LEU A 155 -11.85 -4.42 15.80
CA LEU A 155 -12.86 -4.46 16.87
C LEU A 155 -13.33 -3.08 17.36
N ARG A 156 -12.55 -2.03 17.11
CA ARG A 156 -12.80 -0.65 17.53
C ARG A 156 -12.95 0.30 16.33
N ALA A 157 -13.11 -0.24 15.13
CA ALA A 157 -13.11 0.50 13.88
C ALA A 157 -14.52 0.64 13.30
N GLU A 158 -14.67 1.61 12.42
CA GLU A 158 -15.84 1.73 11.55
C GLU A 158 -15.60 0.84 10.32
N ILE A 159 -16.48 -0.12 10.06
CA ILE A 159 -16.41 -0.93 8.84
C ILE A 159 -16.87 -0.08 7.65
N ILE A 160 -16.18 -0.18 6.53
CA ILE A 160 -16.44 0.61 5.31
C ILE A 160 -16.84 -0.31 4.16
#